data_AF-A0A3M2SXX1-F1
#
_entry.id   AF-A0A3M2SXX1-F1
#
_cell.length_a   1.000
_cell.length_b   1.000
_cell.length_c   1.000
_cell.angle_alpha   90.00
_cell.angle_beta   90.00
_cell.angle_gamma   90.00
#
_symmetry.space_group_name_H-M   'P 1'
#
loop_
_entity.id
_entity.type
_entity.pdbx_description
1 polymer ?
#
loop_
_entity_poly.entity_id
_entity_poly.type
_entity_poly.pdbx_seq_one_letter_code
_entity_poly.pdbx_strand_id
1 'polypeptide(L)'
;MEWQPQDDPLRQLAYCLRDSLNAYDRVAQKQAEQMLIQATSSPDYVNYITYLFCTPQAPPAVSMDEQTYNVIRFAAGMNLKTKIRVAYNTITPQSLAYIKSATLVGLRDANSQVRNSAGSVITEVVSKAGLLAWPEVLHDLLTLVENTAGDVPLMAQEAAMSALAKVCEDNRKILDRDYQATALWM
;
A
#
# COMPACT_ATOMS: atom_id res chain seq x y z
N MET A 1 -17.61 10.42 -9.51
CA MET A 1 -16.62 11.44 -9.11
C MET A 1 -15.44 10.72 -8.53
N GLU A 2 -14.22 11.06 -8.96
CA GLU A 2 -13.01 10.56 -8.33
C GLU A 2 -12.82 11.27 -6.98
N TRP A 3 -12.45 10.50 -5.95
CA TRP A 3 -12.15 11.06 -4.63
C TRP A 3 -10.90 11.93 -4.71
N GLN A 4 -10.88 13.04 -3.97
CA GLN A 4 -9.74 13.95 -3.87
C GLN A 4 -9.52 14.33 -2.40
N PRO A 5 -8.26 14.45 -1.95
CA PRO A 5 -7.98 14.83 -0.57
C PRO A 5 -8.37 16.29 -0.32
N GLN A 6 -8.87 16.58 0.87
CA GLN A 6 -9.03 17.93 1.38
C GLN A 6 -7.78 18.34 2.16
N ASP A 7 -7.34 19.58 1.99
CA ASP A 7 -6.08 20.08 2.52
C ASP A 7 -5.94 19.95 4.04
N ASP A 8 -6.97 20.35 4.80
CA ASP A 8 -6.89 20.36 6.27
C ASP A 8 -6.84 18.94 6.88
N PRO A 9 -7.75 18.00 6.54
CA PRO A 9 -7.65 16.62 6.99
C PRO A 9 -6.35 15.94 6.56
N LEU A 10 -5.90 16.20 5.31
CA LEU A 10 -4.66 15.63 4.78
C LEU A 10 -3.46 16.08 5.62
N ARG A 11 -3.35 17.38 5.88
CA ARG A 11 -2.29 17.98 6.68
C ARG A 11 -2.33 17.48 8.12
N GLN A 12 -3.49 17.45 8.76
CA GLN A 12 -3.63 16.94 10.13
C GLN A 12 -3.19 15.47 10.23
N LEU A 13 -3.63 14.63 9.29
CA LEU A 13 -3.26 13.22 9.28
C LEU A 13 -1.75 13.03 9.04
N ALA A 14 -1.15 13.82 8.14
CA ALA A 14 0.28 13.80 7.89
C ALA A 14 1.10 14.12 9.16
N TYR A 15 0.68 15.12 9.95
CA TYR A 15 1.31 15.42 11.25
C TYR A 15 1.16 14.25 12.24
N CYS A 16 -0.03 13.67 12.38
CA CYS A 16 -0.23 12.52 13.27
C CYS A 16 0.65 11.31 12.84
N LEU A 17 0.74 11.03 11.56
CA LEU A 17 1.58 9.94 11.04
C LEU A 17 3.06 10.17 11.36
N ARG A 18 3.57 11.39 11.15
CA ARG A 18 4.94 11.77 11.52
C ARG A 18 5.19 11.56 13.02
N ASP A 19 4.31 12.12 13.85
CA ASP A 19 4.50 12.15 15.30
C ASP A 19 4.34 10.76 15.93
N SER A 20 3.56 9.86 15.31
CA SER A 20 3.42 8.46 15.75
C SER A 20 4.73 7.66 15.70
N LEU A 21 5.71 8.11 14.89
CA LEU A 21 7.04 7.50 14.80
C LEU A 21 8.11 8.29 15.57
N ASN A 22 7.74 9.33 16.31
CA ASN A 22 8.69 10.13 17.08
C ASN A 22 9.08 9.43 18.39
N ALA A 23 10.24 8.78 18.41
CA ALA A 23 10.75 8.09 19.60
C ALA A 23 11.23 9.02 20.74
N TYR A 24 11.45 10.31 20.46
CA TYR A 24 12.01 11.26 21.42
C TYR A 24 10.92 11.99 22.23
N ASP A 25 9.72 12.13 21.68
CA ASP A 25 8.56 12.74 22.35
C ASP A 25 7.43 11.73 22.54
N ARG A 26 7.46 11.02 23.66
CA ARG A 26 6.46 10.01 24.01
C ARG A 26 5.07 10.58 24.24
N VAL A 27 4.95 11.86 24.60
CA VAL A 27 3.66 12.51 24.82
C VAL A 27 3.01 12.78 23.47
N ALA A 28 3.76 13.40 22.55
CA ALA A 28 3.31 13.63 21.18
C ALA A 28 2.99 12.32 20.45
N GLN A 29 3.84 11.29 20.59
CA GLN A 29 3.61 9.97 20.02
C GLN A 29 2.27 9.38 20.47
N LYS A 30 2.02 9.33 21.78
CA LYS A 30 0.77 8.78 22.34
C LYS A 30 -0.45 9.57 21.89
N GLN A 31 -0.35 10.90 21.83
CA GLN A 31 -1.44 11.76 21.34
C GLN A 31 -1.72 11.48 19.85
N ALA A 32 -0.67 11.36 19.04
CA ALA A 32 -0.77 11.06 17.63
C ALA A 32 -1.42 9.69 17.37
N GLU A 33 -1.02 8.65 18.14
CA GLU A 33 -1.64 7.32 18.08
C GLU A 33 -3.14 7.38 18.39
N GLN A 34 -3.55 8.14 19.40
CA GLN A 34 -4.97 8.31 19.74
C GLN A 34 -5.74 9.01 18.61
N MET A 35 -5.15 10.03 17.99
CA MET A 35 -5.75 10.73 16.86
C MET A 35 -5.86 9.82 15.63
N LEU A 36 -4.86 8.98 15.36
CA LEU A 36 -4.91 7.98 14.29
C LEU A 36 -6.02 6.96 14.51
N ILE A 37 -6.19 6.47 15.75
CA ILE A 37 -7.30 5.56 16.11
C ILE A 37 -8.65 6.23 15.82
N GLN A 38 -8.84 7.49 16.24
CA GLN A 38 -10.06 8.24 15.96
C GLN A 38 -10.28 8.42 14.46
N ALA A 39 -9.22 8.73 13.70
CA ALA A 39 -9.29 8.91 12.26
C ALA A 39 -9.78 7.65 11.52
N THR A 40 -9.54 6.45 12.05
CA THR A 40 -10.02 5.19 11.43
C THR A 40 -11.54 5.07 11.29
N SER A 41 -12.30 5.90 12.01
CA SER A 41 -13.76 5.99 11.91
C SER A 41 -14.25 6.75 10.67
N SER A 42 -13.38 7.56 10.06
CA SER A 42 -13.70 8.27 8.82
C SER A 42 -13.78 7.28 7.63
N PRO A 43 -14.82 7.37 6.78
CA PRO A 43 -14.92 6.53 5.58
C PRO A 43 -13.78 6.77 4.59
N ASP A 44 -13.19 7.97 4.61
CA ASP A 44 -12.11 8.37 3.71
C ASP A 44 -10.71 8.10 4.27
N TYR A 45 -10.60 7.61 5.51
CA TYR A 45 -9.30 7.38 6.17
C TYR A 45 -8.34 6.56 5.29
N VAL A 46 -8.86 5.49 4.70
CA VAL A 46 -8.11 4.61 3.80
C VAL A 46 -7.59 5.38 2.58
N ASN A 47 -8.44 6.21 1.96
CA ASN A 47 -8.05 6.99 0.79
C ASN A 47 -6.94 8.00 1.15
N TYR A 48 -7.05 8.67 2.31
CA TYR A 48 -6.01 9.60 2.76
C TYR A 48 -4.66 8.92 3.03
N ILE A 49 -4.62 7.81 3.76
CA ILE A 49 -3.36 7.11 4.02
C ILE A 49 -2.78 6.47 2.75
N THR A 50 -3.61 5.97 1.84
CA THR A 50 -3.15 5.48 0.53
C THR A 50 -2.57 6.61 -0.30
N TYR A 51 -3.22 7.78 -0.33
CA TYR A 51 -2.74 8.96 -1.03
C TYR A 51 -1.38 9.43 -0.47
N LEU A 52 -1.26 9.59 0.85
CA LEU A 52 0.01 9.97 1.47
C LEU A 52 1.10 8.92 1.21
N PHE A 53 0.78 7.64 1.34
CA PHE A 53 1.73 6.55 1.10
C PHE A 53 2.29 6.57 -0.33
N CYS A 54 1.42 6.65 -1.35
CA CYS A 54 1.78 6.45 -2.74
C CYS A 54 2.08 7.74 -3.52
N THR A 55 1.93 8.92 -2.93
CA THR A 55 2.31 10.20 -3.57
C THR A 55 3.79 10.49 -3.30
N PRO A 56 4.68 10.54 -4.32
CA PRO A 56 6.12 10.65 -4.10
C PRO A 56 6.57 11.99 -3.51
N GLN A 57 6.01 13.09 -3.99
CA GLN A 57 6.32 14.43 -3.50
C GLN A 57 5.31 14.89 -2.44
N ALA A 58 5.78 15.68 -1.47
CA ALA A 58 4.91 16.27 -0.47
C ALA A 58 3.84 17.15 -1.13
N PRO A 59 2.54 16.90 -0.89
CA PRO A 59 1.48 17.78 -1.37
C PRO A 59 1.66 19.21 -0.80
N PRO A 60 1.30 20.27 -1.54
CA PRO A 60 1.42 21.65 -1.07
C PRO A 60 0.77 21.89 0.32
N ALA A 61 -0.33 21.20 0.60
CA ALA A 61 -1.03 21.29 1.88
C ALA A 61 -0.21 20.77 3.09
N VAL A 62 0.68 19.78 2.88
CA VAL A 62 1.52 19.19 3.94
C VAL A 62 2.79 20.01 4.16
N SER A 63 3.35 20.58 3.09
CA SER A 63 4.50 21.53 3.11
C SER A 63 5.66 21.08 4.03
N MET A 64 6.18 19.87 3.79
CA MET A 64 7.35 19.32 4.51
C MET A 64 8.49 18.99 3.55
N ASP A 65 9.71 18.92 4.08
CA ASP A 65 10.88 18.44 3.32
C ASP A 65 10.74 16.95 2.96
N GLU A 66 11.52 16.51 1.97
CA GLU A 66 11.46 15.15 1.45
C GLU A 66 11.78 14.07 2.49
N GLN A 67 12.72 14.32 3.41
CA GLN A 67 13.11 13.33 4.42
C GLN A 67 11.97 13.13 5.42
N THR A 68 11.41 14.23 5.94
CA THR A 68 10.25 14.18 6.83
C THR A 68 9.03 13.56 6.13
N TYR A 69 8.80 13.92 4.87
CA TYR A 69 7.68 13.37 4.12
C TYR A 69 7.83 11.86 3.92
N ASN A 70 9.01 11.34 3.60
CA ASN A 70 9.24 9.89 3.50
C ASN A 70 8.92 9.13 4.80
N VAL A 71 9.12 9.73 5.98
CA VAL A 71 8.67 9.15 7.26
C VAL A 71 7.15 9.04 7.32
N ILE A 72 6.43 10.07 6.86
CA ILE A 72 4.96 10.06 6.77
C ILE A 72 4.47 8.99 5.82
N ARG A 73 5.08 8.89 4.63
CA ARG A 73 4.74 7.86 3.63
C ARG A 73 4.91 6.46 4.22
N PHE A 74 6.02 6.21 4.92
CA PHE A 74 6.27 4.94 5.59
C PHE A 74 5.22 4.64 6.68
N ALA A 75 4.94 5.60 7.56
CA ALA A 75 3.90 5.47 8.59
C ALA A 75 2.51 5.20 7.97
N ALA A 76 2.19 5.86 6.86
CA ALA A 76 0.94 5.67 6.13
C ALA A 76 0.84 4.24 5.56
N GLY A 77 1.91 3.71 4.97
CA GLY A 77 1.99 2.33 4.51
C GLY A 77 1.79 1.30 5.65
N MET A 78 2.39 1.54 6.82
CA MET A 78 2.19 0.70 8.02
C MET A 78 0.73 0.72 8.50
N ASN A 79 0.11 1.90 8.56
CA ASN A 79 -1.28 2.06 8.95
C ASN A 79 -2.23 1.41 7.93
N LEU A 80 -1.94 1.53 6.64
CA LEU A 80 -2.72 0.91 5.57
C LEU A 80 -2.69 -0.61 5.67
N LYS A 81 -1.49 -1.18 5.80
CA LYS A 81 -1.31 -2.63 6.02
C LYS A 81 -2.08 -3.10 7.26
N THR A 82 -1.99 -2.35 8.35
CA THR A 82 -2.71 -2.67 9.60
C THR A 82 -4.22 -2.64 9.40
N LYS A 83 -4.76 -1.61 8.74
CA LYS A 83 -6.19 -1.48 8.44
C LYS A 83 -6.71 -2.64 7.60
N ILE A 84 -5.98 -3.03 6.55
CA ILE A 84 -6.28 -4.22 5.73
C ILE A 84 -6.26 -5.46 6.62
N ARG A 85 -5.23 -5.64 7.43
CA ARG A 85 -5.07 -6.82 8.29
C ARG A 85 -6.24 -7.03 9.25
N VAL A 86 -6.66 -5.98 9.95
CA VAL A 86 -7.60 -6.09 11.09
C VAL A 86 -9.04 -5.76 10.72
N ALA A 87 -9.26 -5.01 9.63
CA ALA A 87 -10.58 -4.49 9.29
C ALA A 87 -10.85 -4.48 7.78
N TYR A 88 -10.32 -5.45 7.03
CA TYR A 88 -10.51 -5.61 5.58
C TYR A 88 -11.96 -5.40 5.12
N ASN A 89 -12.92 -6.07 5.78
CA ASN A 89 -14.34 -6.03 5.43
C ASN A 89 -15.00 -4.65 5.61
N THR A 90 -14.32 -3.71 6.28
CA THR A 90 -14.81 -2.32 6.44
C THR A 90 -14.36 -1.41 5.28
N ILE A 91 -13.45 -1.87 4.43
CA ILE A 91 -12.91 -1.10 3.31
C ILE A 91 -13.88 -1.23 2.14
N THR A 92 -14.29 -0.09 1.58
CA THR A 92 -15.22 -0.08 0.43
C THR A 92 -14.55 -0.68 -0.82
N PRO A 93 -15.32 -1.26 -1.76
CA PRO A 93 -14.77 -1.75 -3.03
C PRO A 93 -14.00 -0.67 -3.81
N GLN A 94 -14.48 0.58 -3.77
CA GLN A 94 -13.82 1.71 -4.43
C GLN A 94 -12.45 2.02 -3.80
N SER A 95 -12.38 2.06 -2.45
CA SER A 95 -11.10 2.24 -1.74
C SER A 95 -10.15 1.07 -1.97
N LEU A 96 -10.65 -0.17 -2.04
CA LEU A 96 -9.82 -1.33 -2.39
C LEU A 96 -9.23 -1.23 -3.80
N ALA A 97 -10.02 -0.81 -4.80
CA ALA A 97 -9.52 -0.57 -6.15
C ALA A 97 -8.44 0.52 -6.17
N TYR A 98 -8.61 1.58 -5.38
CA TYR A 98 -7.61 2.61 -5.22
C TYR A 98 -6.32 2.09 -4.56
N ILE A 99 -6.42 1.31 -3.48
CA ILE A 99 -5.26 0.67 -2.84
C ILE A 99 -4.50 -0.20 -3.85
N LYS A 100 -5.20 -1.06 -4.60
CA LYS A 100 -4.60 -1.97 -5.58
C LYS A 100 -3.79 -1.21 -6.62
N SER A 101 -4.40 -0.23 -7.27
CA SER A 101 -3.72 0.60 -8.28
C SER A 101 -2.55 1.40 -7.70
N ALA A 102 -2.75 2.07 -6.57
CA ALA A 102 -1.74 2.91 -5.93
C ALA A 102 -0.52 2.10 -5.45
N THR A 103 -0.73 0.88 -4.95
CA THR A 103 0.36 0.02 -4.47
C THR A 103 1.20 -0.56 -5.61
N LEU A 104 0.60 -0.86 -6.77
CA LEU A 104 1.37 -1.23 -7.96
C LEU A 104 2.27 -0.07 -8.42
N VAL A 105 1.77 1.17 -8.39
CA VAL A 105 2.60 2.37 -8.63
C VAL A 105 3.71 2.50 -7.57
N GLY A 106 3.39 2.22 -6.30
CA GLY A 106 4.33 2.27 -5.18
C GLY A 106 5.52 1.30 -5.30
N LEU A 107 5.41 0.22 -6.08
CA LEU A 107 6.56 -0.66 -6.38
C LEU A 107 7.62 0.05 -7.23
N ARG A 108 7.26 1.10 -7.96
CA ARG A 108 8.16 1.90 -8.80
C ARG A 108 8.78 3.09 -8.06
N ASP A 109 8.51 3.25 -6.77
CA ASP A 109 8.96 4.40 -6.00
C ASP A 109 10.49 4.45 -5.86
N ALA A 110 11.07 5.66 -5.82
CA ALA A 110 12.52 5.82 -5.62
C ALA A 110 12.96 5.43 -4.20
N ASN A 111 12.09 5.59 -3.20
CA ASN A 111 12.36 5.24 -1.82
C ASN A 111 12.16 3.74 -1.55
N SER A 112 13.19 3.07 -1.04
CA SER A 112 13.16 1.62 -0.80
C SER A 112 12.14 1.19 0.27
N GLN A 113 11.93 1.99 1.32
CA GLN A 113 10.93 1.69 2.36
C GLN A 113 9.50 1.75 1.83
N VAL A 114 9.25 2.65 0.87
CA VAL A 114 7.96 2.75 0.18
C VAL A 114 7.74 1.53 -0.71
N ARG A 115 8.74 1.16 -1.54
CA ARG A 115 8.64 -0.06 -2.38
C ARG A 115 8.38 -1.31 -1.55
N ASN A 116 9.12 -1.50 -0.45
CA ASN A 116 8.95 -2.64 0.44
C ASN A 116 7.57 -2.65 1.12
N SER A 117 7.09 -1.47 1.54
CA SER A 117 5.75 -1.31 2.08
C SER A 117 4.68 -1.62 1.04
N ALA A 118 4.90 -1.27 -0.23
CA ALA A 118 3.94 -1.50 -1.32
C ALA A 118 3.76 -3.01 -1.56
N GLY A 119 4.86 -3.76 -1.69
CA GLY A 119 4.81 -5.23 -1.76
C GLY A 119 4.15 -5.85 -0.52
N SER A 120 4.44 -5.33 0.68
CA SER A 120 3.81 -5.77 1.93
C SER A 120 2.30 -5.49 1.98
N VAL A 121 1.82 -4.40 1.38
CA VAL A 121 0.40 -4.10 1.30
C VAL A 121 -0.27 -5.00 0.26
N ILE A 122 0.33 -5.20 -0.91
CA ILE A 122 -0.18 -6.11 -1.96
C ILE A 122 -0.40 -7.52 -1.39
N THR A 123 0.63 -8.07 -0.75
CA THR A 123 0.57 -9.40 -0.11
C THR A 123 -0.49 -9.48 0.98
N GLU A 124 -0.65 -8.44 1.81
CA GLU A 124 -1.69 -8.40 2.84
C GLU A 124 -3.10 -8.32 2.22
N VAL A 125 -3.31 -7.56 1.13
CA VAL A 125 -4.60 -7.54 0.41
C VAL A 125 -4.94 -8.93 -0.09
N VAL A 126 -4.02 -9.60 -0.79
CA VAL A 126 -4.26 -10.95 -1.33
C VAL A 126 -4.49 -11.96 -0.20
N SER A 127 -3.75 -11.85 0.91
CA SER A 127 -3.93 -12.71 2.09
C SER A 127 -5.34 -12.58 2.69
N LYS A 128 -5.95 -11.39 2.69
CA LYS A 128 -7.29 -11.15 3.25
C LYS A 128 -8.42 -11.41 2.27
N ALA A 129 -8.22 -11.06 1.01
CA ALA A 129 -9.24 -11.17 -0.03
C ALA A 129 -9.29 -12.56 -0.67
N GLY A 130 -8.17 -13.28 -0.64
CA GLY A 130 -7.89 -14.42 -1.51
C GLY A 130 -7.48 -13.98 -2.91
N LEU A 131 -6.73 -14.84 -3.60
CA LEU A 131 -6.21 -14.56 -4.94
C LEU A 131 -7.33 -14.28 -5.98
N LEU A 132 -8.46 -14.97 -5.87
CA LEU A 132 -9.59 -14.80 -6.79
C LEU A 132 -10.29 -13.44 -6.69
N ALA A 133 -10.07 -12.70 -5.58
CA ALA A 133 -10.58 -11.34 -5.42
C ALA A 133 -9.66 -10.28 -6.03
N TRP A 134 -8.48 -10.67 -6.52
CA TRP A 134 -7.57 -9.83 -7.31
C TRP A 134 -6.79 -10.70 -8.31
N PRO A 135 -7.47 -11.29 -9.31
CA PRO A 135 -6.85 -12.25 -10.20
C PRO A 135 -5.75 -11.65 -11.09
N GLU A 136 -5.82 -10.34 -11.37
CA GLU A 136 -4.87 -9.63 -12.22
C GLU A 136 -3.50 -9.42 -11.55
N VAL A 137 -3.40 -9.53 -10.22
CA VAL A 137 -2.19 -9.17 -9.46
C VAL A 137 -0.95 -9.92 -9.91
N LEU A 138 -1.08 -11.20 -10.28
CA LEU A 138 0.06 -12.00 -10.74
C LEU A 138 0.55 -11.52 -12.09
N HIS A 139 -0.37 -11.20 -12.99
CA HIS A 139 -0.05 -10.67 -14.31
C HIS A 139 0.59 -9.27 -14.21
N ASP A 140 0.04 -8.40 -13.36
CA ASP A 140 0.59 -7.06 -13.12
C ASP A 140 2.02 -7.12 -12.56
N LEU A 141 2.25 -7.99 -11.56
CA LEU A 141 3.57 -8.19 -10.97
C LEU A 141 4.56 -8.81 -11.97
N LEU A 142 4.14 -9.81 -12.76
CA LEU A 142 4.98 -10.40 -13.81
C LEU A 142 5.35 -9.37 -14.88
N THR A 143 4.41 -8.53 -15.31
CA THR A 143 4.66 -7.47 -16.30
C THR A 143 5.73 -6.49 -15.81
N LEU A 144 5.70 -6.13 -14.51
CA LEU A 144 6.73 -5.29 -13.91
C LEU A 144 8.09 -5.98 -13.88
N VAL A 145 8.14 -7.29 -13.64
CA VAL A 145 9.39 -8.09 -13.62
C VAL A 145 9.96 -8.27 -15.03
N GLU A 146 9.12 -8.61 -16.00
CA GLU A 146 9.51 -8.83 -17.39
C GLU A 146 10.03 -7.56 -18.06
N ASN A 147 9.45 -6.40 -17.69
CA ASN A 147 9.86 -5.08 -18.16
C ASN A 147 10.11 -5.04 -19.69
N THR A 148 9.21 -5.61 -20.48
CA THR A 148 9.39 -5.72 -21.93
C THR A 148 9.59 -4.35 -22.61
N ALA A 149 9.01 -3.29 -22.06
CA ALA A 149 9.16 -1.91 -22.55
C ALA A 149 10.49 -1.25 -22.13
N GLY A 150 11.22 -1.81 -21.17
CA GLY A 150 12.51 -1.29 -20.71
C GLY A 150 12.43 -0.03 -19.84
N ASP A 151 11.25 0.38 -19.38
CA ASP A 151 11.01 1.62 -18.62
C ASP A 151 10.87 1.40 -17.10
N VAL A 152 10.90 0.15 -16.63
CA VAL A 152 10.84 -0.20 -15.20
C VAL A 152 12.26 -0.27 -14.61
N PRO A 153 12.60 0.57 -13.62
CA PRO A 153 13.90 0.53 -12.94
C PRO A 153 14.18 -0.84 -12.30
N LEU A 154 15.45 -1.27 -12.27
CA LEU A 154 15.83 -2.58 -11.71
C LEU A 154 15.29 -2.80 -10.29
N MET A 155 15.39 -1.79 -9.43
CA MET A 155 14.90 -1.87 -8.05
C MET A 155 13.37 -2.07 -7.95
N ALA A 156 12.62 -1.62 -8.96
CA ALA A 156 11.18 -1.83 -9.04
C ALA A 156 10.85 -3.26 -9.52
N GLN A 157 11.65 -3.81 -10.44
CA GLN A 157 11.57 -5.21 -10.86
C GLN A 157 11.84 -6.15 -9.66
N GLU A 158 12.86 -5.86 -8.85
CA GLU A 158 13.18 -6.61 -7.63
C GLU A 158 12.04 -6.56 -6.60
N ALA A 159 11.45 -5.38 -6.40
CA ALA A 159 10.31 -5.22 -5.50
C ALA A 159 9.07 -6.01 -5.99
N ALA A 160 8.78 -5.96 -7.30
CA ALA A 160 7.71 -6.72 -7.92
C ALA A 160 7.96 -8.23 -7.81
N MET A 161 9.19 -8.69 -8.06
CA MET A 161 9.59 -10.09 -7.92
C MET A 161 9.45 -10.59 -6.47
N SER A 162 9.83 -9.77 -5.49
CA SER A 162 9.67 -10.10 -4.07
C SER A 162 8.20 -10.23 -3.68
N ALA A 163 7.34 -9.30 -4.13
CA ALA A 163 5.91 -9.38 -3.91
C ALA A 163 5.29 -10.61 -4.60
N LEU A 164 5.67 -10.89 -5.85
CA LEU A 164 5.22 -12.04 -6.63
C LEU A 164 5.56 -13.35 -5.93
N ALA A 165 6.82 -13.52 -5.53
CA ALA A 165 7.28 -14.69 -4.80
C ALA A 165 6.44 -14.93 -3.54
N LYS A 166 6.14 -13.85 -2.79
CA LYS A 166 5.36 -13.96 -1.57
C LYS A 166 3.88 -14.28 -1.83
N VAL A 167 3.27 -13.67 -2.84
CA VAL A 167 1.90 -14.00 -3.26
C VAL A 167 1.80 -15.47 -3.66
N CYS A 168 2.76 -15.97 -4.45
CA CYS A 168 2.79 -17.36 -4.87
C CYS A 168 3.00 -18.33 -3.70
N GLU A 169 3.91 -18.02 -2.78
CA GLU A 169 4.16 -18.82 -1.57
C GLU A 169 2.88 -18.99 -0.73
N ASP A 170 2.18 -17.89 -0.47
CA ASP A 170 1.00 -17.87 0.38
C ASP A 170 -0.24 -18.50 -0.30
N ASN A 171 -0.26 -18.59 -1.64
CA ASN A 171 -1.40 -19.08 -2.44
C ASN A 171 -1.13 -20.39 -3.20
N ARG A 172 -0.04 -21.12 -2.87
CA ARG A 172 0.41 -22.33 -3.58
C ARG A 172 -0.69 -23.33 -3.90
N LYS A 173 -1.56 -23.66 -2.94
CA LYS A 173 -2.62 -24.67 -3.13
C LYS A 173 -3.64 -24.30 -4.22
N ILE A 174 -3.92 -23.01 -4.37
CA ILE A 174 -4.86 -22.51 -5.39
C ILE A 174 -4.18 -22.59 -6.76
N LEU A 175 -2.94 -22.11 -6.84
CA LEU A 175 -2.13 -22.13 -8.05
C LEU A 175 -1.87 -23.55 -8.57
N ASP A 176 -1.58 -24.50 -7.68
CA ASP A 176 -1.36 -25.91 -8.02
C ASP A 176 -2.62 -26.54 -8.66
N ARG A 177 -3.81 -26.18 -8.16
CA ARG A 177 -5.09 -26.69 -8.69
C ARG A 177 -5.39 -26.14 -10.07
N ASP A 178 -5.19 -24.83 -10.27
CA ASP A 178 -5.43 -24.19 -11.58
C ASP A 178 -4.46 -24.76 -12.64
N TYR A 179 -3.19 -24.97 -12.27
CA TYR A 179 -2.22 -25.61 -13.17
C TYR A 179 -2.65 -27.02 -13.58
N GLN A 180 -3.03 -27.86 -12.62
CA GLN A 180 -3.51 -29.22 -12.91
C GLN A 180 -4.79 -29.21 -13.75
N ALA A 181 -5.72 -28.28 -13.49
CA ALA A 181 -6.91 -28.12 -14.30
C ALA A 181 -6.53 -27.79 -15.75
N THR A 182 -5.68 -26.78 -15.99
CA THR A 182 -5.26 -26.41 -17.34
C THR A 182 -4.47 -27.51 -18.08
N ALA A 183 -3.64 -28.28 -17.37
CA ALA A 183 -2.87 -29.36 -17.96
C ALA A 183 -3.72 -30.58 -18.37
N LEU A 184 -4.92 -30.75 -17.81
CA LEU A 184 -5.86 -31.81 -18.20
C LEU A 184 -6.64 -31.49 -19.49
N TRP A 185 -6.63 -30.24 -19.95
CA TRP A 185 -7.29 -29.79 -21.18
C TRP A 185 -6.32 -29.59 -22.35
N MET A 186 -5.02 -29.88 -22.15
CA MET A 186 -3.98 -29.89 -23.18
C MET A 186 -3.63 -31.32 -23.56
#